data_AF-A0A3P6EMA4-F1
#
_entry.id   AF-A0A3P6EMA4-F1
#
_cell.length_a   1.000
_cell.length_b   1.000
_cell.length_c   1.000
_cell.angle_alpha   90.00
_cell.angle_beta   90.00
_cell.angle_gamma   90.00
#
_symmetry.space_group_name_H-M   'P 1'
#
loop_
_entity.id
_entity.type
_entity.pdbx_description
1 polymer ?
#
loop_
_entity_poly.entity_id
_entity_poly.type
_entity_poly.pdbx_seq_one_letter_code
_entity_poly.pdbx_strand_id
1 'polypeptide(L)'
;MKHLIVFVFISAMCFGLNEACNKICNRIVIRNWFDHGQVLLVKCKSNWGRSETSRLVASDDGTSFVVDFTDYPWPFHTRWDCNISYRHDNHNYYYDLEAYHSNYP
;
A
#
# COMPACT_ATOMS: atom_id res chain seq x y z
N MET A 1 51.04 16.82 -43.18
CA MET A 1 51.27 16.06 -41.93
C MET A 1 50.00 16.16 -41.11
N LYS A 2 49.50 15.04 -40.59
CA LYS A 2 48.12 14.88 -40.12
C LYS A 2 47.95 15.53 -38.74
N HIS A 3 47.00 16.45 -38.64
CA HIS A 3 46.59 17.08 -37.39
C HIS A 3 45.81 16.05 -36.55
N LEU A 4 46.16 15.94 -35.27
CA LEU A 4 45.49 15.08 -34.31
C LEU A 4 44.55 15.96 -33.51
N ILE A 5 43.25 15.92 -33.85
CA ILE A 5 42.22 16.63 -33.08
C ILE A 5 41.61 15.60 -32.14
N VAL A 6 41.81 15.82 -30.84
CA VAL A 6 41.27 14.97 -29.77
C VAL A 6 39.95 15.60 -29.30
N PHE A 7 38.83 14.90 -29.52
CA PHE A 7 37.54 15.25 -28.93
C PHE A 7 37.32 14.36 -27.70
N VAL A 8 37.24 14.99 -26.52
CA VAL A 8 36.84 14.33 -25.27
C VAL A 8 35.41 14.75 -24.96
N PHE A 9 34.49 13.79 -25.05
CA PHE A 9 33.10 13.98 -24.65
C PHE A 9 32.89 13.36 -23.26
N ILE A 10 32.65 14.20 -22.26
CA ILE A 10 32.34 13.77 -20.89
C ILE A 10 30.86 14.02 -20.66
N SER A 11 30.06 12.96 -20.61
CA SER A 11 28.66 13.02 -20.17
C SER A 11 28.53 12.44 -18.76
N ALA A 12 28.20 13.28 -17.78
CA ALA A 12 27.69 12.82 -16.50
C ALA A 12 26.17 12.65 -16.63
N MET A 13 25.69 11.42 -16.66
CA MET A 13 24.25 11.15 -16.51
C MET A 13 23.94 11.21 -15.01
N CYS A 14 23.22 12.25 -14.59
CA CYS A 14 22.58 12.29 -13.28
C CYS A 14 21.46 11.24 -13.25
N PHE A 15 21.74 10.05 -12.73
CA PHE A 15 20.68 9.27 -12.12
C PHE A 15 20.33 9.99 -10.83
N GLY A 16 19.14 10.58 -10.77
CA GLY A 16 18.60 11.23 -9.57
C GLY A 16 18.42 10.22 -8.44
N LEU A 17 19.51 9.79 -7.80
CA LEU A 17 19.46 9.28 -6.44
C LEU A 17 19.16 10.48 -5.55
N ASN A 18 17.89 10.84 -5.37
CA ASN A 18 17.32 11.27 -4.08
C ASN A 18 15.86 11.79 -4.18
N GLU A 19 15.00 11.20 -5.00
CA GLU A 19 13.64 10.96 -4.51
C GLU A 19 13.61 9.54 -3.96
N ALA A 20 14.48 9.28 -2.97
CA ALA A 20 14.34 8.12 -2.13
C ALA A 20 12.92 8.17 -1.56
N CYS A 21 12.10 7.22 -2.01
CA CYS A 21 10.75 6.99 -1.54
C CYS A 21 10.64 7.39 -0.06
N ASN A 22 9.91 8.47 0.19
CA ASN A 22 10.04 9.27 1.39
C ASN A 22 9.37 8.53 2.57
N LYS A 23 10.04 7.53 3.15
CA LYS A 23 9.68 6.71 4.33
C LYS A 23 8.31 6.04 4.38
N ILE A 24 7.40 6.29 3.44
CA ILE A 24 6.09 5.66 3.27
C ILE A 24 5.90 5.51 1.75
N CYS A 25 5.94 4.28 1.26
CA CYS A 25 5.86 3.99 -0.18
C CYS A 25 4.49 3.47 -0.60
N ASN A 26 3.80 2.81 0.34
CA ASN A 26 2.57 2.09 0.05
C ASN A 26 1.49 2.48 1.06
N ARG A 27 0.26 2.53 0.57
CA ARG A 27 -0.93 2.89 1.35
C ARG A 27 -2.08 1.96 1.00
N ILE A 28 -2.63 1.28 2.00
CA ILE A 28 -3.92 0.57 1.88
C ILE A 28 -5.01 1.51 2.35
N VAL A 29 -6.04 1.70 1.53
CA VAL A 29 -7.24 2.49 1.88
C VAL A 29 -8.47 1.60 1.73
N ILE A 30 -9.18 1.37 2.84
CA ILE A 30 -10.48 0.69 2.83
C ILE A 30 -11.54 1.72 3.21
N ARG A 31 -12.53 1.93 2.34
CA ARG A 31 -13.63 2.88 2.56
C ARG A 31 -14.94 2.14 2.76
N ASN A 32 -15.73 2.58 3.73
CA ASN A 32 -17.09 2.11 3.92
C ASN A 32 -18.07 3.04 3.19
N TRP A 33 -18.65 2.54 2.10
CA TRP A 33 -19.66 3.20 1.28
C TRP A 33 -21.06 2.58 1.43
N PHE A 34 -21.29 1.80 2.48
CA PHE A 34 -22.64 1.31 2.75
C PHE A 34 -23.59 2.45 3.13
N ASP A 35 -24.89 2.17 3.03
CA ASP A 35 -25.93 3.06 3.57
C ASP A 35 -25.77 3.26 5.08
N HIS A 36 -26.32 4.37 5.57
CA HIS A 36 -26.19 4.82 6.96
C HIS A 36 -26.48 3.71 7.97
N GLY A 37 -25.63 3.64 9.00
CA GLY A 37 -25.78 2.71 10.12
C GLY A 37 -25.10 1.35 9.92
N GLN A 38 -24.67 1.02 8.71
CA GLN A 38 -23.91 -0.20 8.46
C GLN A 38 -22.45 -0.03 8.91
N VAL A 39 -21.94 -1.02 9.64
CA VAL A 39 -20.58 -0.99 10.18
C VAL A 39 -19.72 -2.05 9.52
N LEU A 40 -18.57 -1.62 9.02
CA LEU A 40 -17.52 -2.47 8.48
C LEU A 40 -16.42 -2.65 9.52
N LEU A 41 -16.17 -3.89 9.93
CA LEU A 41 -15.01 -4.27 10.73
C LEU A 41 -13.88 -4.64 9.77
N VAL A 42 -12.74 -3.99 9.92
CA VAL A 42 -11.58 -4.17 9.05
C VAL A 42 -10.39 -4.56 9.91
N LYS A 43 -9.74 -5.66 9.56
CA LYS A 43 -8.50 -6.11 10.19
C LYS A 43 -7.47 -6.42 9.12
N CYS A 44 -6.41 -5.64 9.06
CA CYS A 44 -5.29 -5.89 8.16
C CYS A 44 -4.08 -6.39 8.94
N LYS A 45 -3.38 -7.38 8.38
CA LYS A 45 -2.19 -7.97 8.97
C LYS A 45 -1.14 -8.15 7.89
N SER A 46 0.09 -7.76 8.23
CA SER A 46 1.26 -8.05 7.42
C SER A 46 1.84 -9.44 7.71
N ASN A 47 2.54 -10.01 6.73
CA ASN A 47 3.27 -11.27 6.91
C ASN A 47 4.44 -11.19 7.91
N TRP A 48 4.84 -9.99 8.35
CA TRP A 48 5.81 -9.78 9.43
C TRP A 48 5.18 -9.46 10.79
N GLY A 49 3.86 -9.64 10.93
CA GLY A 49 3.19 -9.60 12.24
C GLY A 49 2.67 -8.24 12.68
N ARG A 50 2.91 -7.15 11.93
CA ARG A 50 2.18 -5.89 12.15
C ARG A 50 0.69 -6.13 11.84
N SER A 51 -0.19 -5.69 12.73
CA SER A 51 -1.64 -5.81 12.57
C SER A 51 -2.31 -4.48 12.92
N GLU A 52 -3.29 -4.10 12.13
CA GLU A 52 -4.08 -2.88 12.31
C GLU A 52 -5.57 -3.28 12.24
N THR A 53 -6.42 -2.67 13.04
CA THR A 53 -7.86 -3.00 13.08
C THR A 53 -8.66 -1.74 13.28
N SER A 54 -9.79 -1.63 12.58
CA SER A 54 -10.70 -0.50 12.71
C SER A 54 -12.15 -0.92 12.51
N ARG A 55 -13.04 -0.10 13.06
CA ARG A 55 -14.49 -0.18 12.91
C ARG A 55 -14.94 1.06 12.14
N LEU A 56 -15.29 0.89 10.87
CA LEU A 56 -15.73 1.96 9.98
C LEU A 56 -17.25 2.05 9.98
N VAL A 57 -17.78 3.11 10.57
CA VAL A 57 -19.22 3.40 10.54
C VAL A 57 -19.54 4.13 9.23
N ALA A 58 -20.54 3.67 8.49
CA ALA A 58 -20.95 4.35 7.26
C ALA A 58 -21.33 5.82 7.51
N SER A 59 -20.91 6.71 6.61
CA SER A 59 -21.21 8.14 6.60
C SER A 59 -21.35 8.62 5.16
N ASP A 60 -22.00 9.76 4.93
CA ASP A 60 -22.22 10.31 3.57
C ASP A 60 -20.91 10.55 2.80
N ASP A 61 -19.87 11.00 3.50
CA ASP A 61 -18.54 11.22 2.91
C ASP A 61 -17.66 9.95 2.84
N GLY A 62 -18.18 8.83 3.36
CA GLY A 62 -17.48 7.56 3.54
C GLY A 62 -16.39 7.61 4.63
N THR A 63 -16.44 6.71 5.60
CA THR A 63 -15.31 6.56 6.55
C THR A 63 -14.21 5.69 5.95
N SER A 64 -12.95 6.07 6.20
CA SER A 64 -11.79 5.36 5.66
C SER A 64 -10.88 4.81 6.76
N PHE A 65 -10.45 3.58 6.59
CA PHE A 65 -9.31 2.98 7.26
C PHE A 65 -8.08 3.11 6.37
N VAL A 66 -6.98 3.58 6.93
CA VAL A 66 -5.73 3.82 6.20
C VAL A 66 -4.58 3.12 6.91
N VAL A 67 -3.80 2.34 6.17
CA VAL A 67 -2.53 1.76 6.63
C VAL A 67 -1.42 2.25 5.73
N ASP A 68 -0.53 3.05 6.31
CA ASP A 68 0.69 3.52 5.67
C ASP A 68 1.86 2.60 6.05
N PHE A 69 2.64 2.17 5.04
CA PHE A 69 3.77 1.28 5.23
C PHE A 69 4.84 1.43 4.14
N THR A 70 5.99 0.83 4.40
CA THR A 70 7.08 0.61 3.43
C THR A 70 7.26 -0.87 3.22
N ASP A 71 7.83 -1.21 2.08
CA ASP A 71 8.22 -2.59 1.83
C ASP A 71 9.32 -3.06 2.78
N TYR A 72 9.29 -4.35 3.07
CA TYR A 72 10.37 -5.00 3.81
C TYR A 72 11.65 -5.02 2.96
N PRO A 73 12.83 -4.95 3.59
CA PRO A 73 14.08 -5.10 2.88
C PRO A 73 14.16 -6.46 2.19
N TRP A 74 14.76 -6.48 1.00
CA TRP A 74 15.13 -7.73 0.31
C TRP A 74 15.93 -8.66 1.25
N PRO A 75 15.73 -9.99 1.22
CA PRO A 75 14.95 -10.78 0.26
C PRO A 75 13.47 -10.97 0.63
N PHE A 76 12.96 -10.27 1.64
CA PHE A 76 11.61 -10.50 2.11
C PHE A 76 10.59 -9.78 1.26
N HIS A 77 9.48 -10.45 0.97
CA HIS A 77 8.34 -9.86 0.29
C HIS A 77 7.35 -9.30 1.31
N THR A 78 6.89 -8.08 1.08
CA THR A 78 5.81 -7.48 1.85
C THR A 78 4.49 -8.02 1.36
N ARG A 79 3.68 -8.49 2.30
CA ARG A 79 2.31 -8.90 2.04
C ARG A 79 1.41 -8.35 3.11
N TRP A 80 0.24 -7.86 2.72
CA TRP A 80 -0.83 -7.46 3.62
C TRP A 80 -2.12 -8.18 3.25
N ASP A 81 -2.67 -8.88 4.22
CA ASP A 81 -3.96 -9.53 4.14
C ASP A 81 -4.96 -8.76 5.03
N CYS A 82 -6.12 -8.45 4.48
CA CYS A 82 -7.18 -7.75 5.16
C CYS A 82 -8.42 -8.64 5.23
N ASN A 83 -8.89 -8.90 6.44
CA ASN A 83 -10.22 -9.45 6.67
C ASN A 83 -11.20 -8.30 6.87
N ILE A 84 -12.28 -8.34 6.11
CA ILE A 84 -13.38 -7.39 6.17
C ILE A 84 -14.63 -8.15 6.57
N SER A 85 -15.36 -7.65 7.56
CA SER A 85 -16.64 -8.23 7.95
C SER A 85 -17.69 -7.18 8.28
N TYR A 86 -18.94 -7.52 8.05
CA TYR A 86 -20.07 -6.70 8.43
C TYR A 86 -21.28 -7.57 8.74
N ARG A 87 -22.24 -7.02 9.47
CA ARG A 87 -23.48 -7.70 9.83
C ARG A 87 -24.67 -7.02 9.20
N HIS A 88 -25.44 -7.72 8.39
CA HIS A 88 -26.65 -7.21 7.76
C HIS A 88 -27.78 -8.23 7.93
N ASP A 89 -28.97 -7.78 8.35
CA ASP A 89 -30.14 -8.62 8.61
C ASP A 89 -29.86 -9.88 9.46
N ASN A 90 -29.16 -9.71 10.59
CA ASN A 90 -28.73 -10.80 11.47
C ASN A 90 -27.77 -11.84 10.85
N HIS A 91 -27.28 -11.62 9.63
CA HIS A 91 -26.26 -12.45 9.00
C HIS A 91 -24.90 -11.75 9.05
N ASN A 92 -23.83 -12.52 9.26
CA ASN A 92 -22.47 -12.03 9.22
C ASN A 92 -21.83 -12.37 7.87
N TYR A 93 -21.21 -11.39 7.25
CA TYR A 93 -20.49 -11.51 5.99
C TYR A 93 -19.00 -11.30 6.25
N TYR A 94 -18.16 -12.07 5.57
CA TYR A 94 -16.70 -12.06 5.74
C TYR A 94 -16.02 -12.13 4.38
N TYR A 95 -14.98 -11.33 4.20
CA TYR A 95 -14.15 -11.27 2.99
C TYR A 95 -12.69 -11.24 3.41
N ASP A 96 -11.91 -12.17 2.89
CA ASP A 96 -10.45 -12.17 3.01
C ASP A 96 -9.86 -11.63 1.71
N LEU A 97 -9.04 -10.59 1.82
CA LEU A 97 -8.45 -9.87 0.70
C LEU A 97 -6.93 -9.80 0.87
N GLU A 98 -6.19 -10.25 -0.14
CA GLU A 98 -4.79 -9.88 -0.27
C GLU A 98 -4.73 -8.42 -0.76
N ALA A 99 -4.60 -7.48 0.17
CA ALA A 99 -4.66 -6.05 -0.14
C ALA A 99 -3.35 -5.52 -0.74
N TYR A 100 -2.23 -6.23 -0.52
CA TYR A 100 -0.95 -5.89 -1.09
C TYR A 100 -0.01 -7.10 -1.12
N HIS A 101 0.76 -7.23 -2.20
CA HIS A 101 1.87 -8.18 -2.32
C HIS A 101 2.99 -7.57 -3.18
N SER A 102 4.18 -7.39 -2.60
CA SER A 102 5.34 -6.88 -3.34
C SER A 102 5.83 -7.94 -4.33
N ASN A 103 6.16 -7.54 -5.56
CA ASN A 103 6.67 -8.40 -6.64
C ASN A 103 5.67 -9.44 -7.17
N TYR A 104 4.43 -9.03 -7.43
CA TYR A 104 3.54 -9.82 -8.29
C TYR A 104 4.19 -9.98 -9.68
N PRO A 105 4.38 -11.21 -10.20
CA PRO A 105 4.99 -11.44 -11.51
C PRO A 105 4.12 -10.92 -12.67
#